data_AF-A0A357EYP7-F1
#
_entry.id   AF-A0A357EYP7-F1
#
_cell.length_a   1.000
_cell.length_b   1.000
_cell.length_c   1.000
_cell.angle_alpha   90.00
_cell.angle_beta   90.00
_cell.angle_gamma   90.00
#
_symmetry.space_group_name_H-M   'P 1'
#
loop_
_entity.id
_entity.type
_entity.pdbx_description
1 polymer ?
#
loop_
_entity_poly.entity_id
_entity_poly.type
_entity_poly.pdbx_seq_one_letter_code
_entity_poly.pdbx_strand_id
1 'polypeptide(L)'
;MSVLRSNCPSCAAPIEFKAGSTIVVVCEFCRSAVARTDRALEDLGKVAEVVETQSPLKIGLKGEFKGNRFELTGRAQLKHEMGGVWDEWYATFSNGWVGWLAEAQGRFYMTFYQPLPAGTVLPDFEQLRIGEPISGIPGAAEFIAAEKGTATAAA
;
A
#
# COMPACT_ATOMS: atom_id res chain seq x y z
N MET A 1 -20.53 -8.45 -2.61
CA MET A 1 -19.55 -7.55 -1.97
C MET A 1 -20.33 -6.47 -1.25
N SER A 2 -20.16 -6.32 0.06
CA SER A 2 -20.81 -5.23 0.80
C SER A 2 -20.08 -3.92 0.52
N VAL A 3 -20.83 -2.89 0.15
CA VAL A 3 -20.33 -1.55 -0.10
C VAL A 3 -20.70 -0.69 1.10
N LEU A 4 -19.72 -0.03 1.72
CA LEU A 4 -20.00 0.96 2.77
C LEU A 4 -20.07 2.34 2.12
N ARG A 5 -21.24 2.97 2.24
CA ARG A 5 -21.45 4.37 1.85
C ARG A 5 -21.47 5.24 3.09
N SER A 6 -20.77 6.37 3.03
CA SER A 6 -20.77 7.37 4.10
C SER A 6 -20.45 8.75 3.53
N ASN A 7 -20.30 9.73 4.40
CA ASN A 7 -19.92 11.09 4.02
C ASN A 7 -18.47 11.36 4.42
N CYS A 8 -17.75 12.10 3.58
CA CYS A 8 -16.39 12.55 3.86
C CYS A 8 -16.40 13.47 5.10
N PRO A 9 -15.59 13.21 6.13
CA PRO A 9 -15.50 14.08 7.32
C PRO A 9 -14.98 15.48 7.00
N SER A 10 -14.25 15.66 5.90
CA SER A 10 -13.66 16.94 5.49
C SER A 10 -14.64 17.88 4.77
N CYS A 11 -15.52 17.34 3.90
CA CYS A 11 -16.39 18.16 3.04
C CYS A 11 -17.85 17.71 2.97
N ALA A 12 -18.24 16.68 3.73
CA ALA A 12 -19.56 16.06 3.74
C ALA A 12 -20.05 15.43 2.42
N ALA A 13 -19.23 15.43 1.36
CA ALA A 13 -19.58 14.78 0.10
C ALA A 13 -19.65 13.25 0.25
N PRO A 14 -20.47 12.55 -0.56
CA PRO A 14 -20.59 11.10 -0.49
C PRO A 14 -19.28 10.42 -0.85
N ILE A 15 -18.91 9.39 -0.08
CA ILE A 15 -17.77 8.51 -0.31
C ILE A 15 -18.20 7.04 -0.22
N GLU A 16 -17.51 6.19 -0.98
CA GLU A 16 -17.83 4.78 -1.09
C GLU A 16 -16.58 3.90 -0.89
N PHE A 17 -16.61 3.04 0.13
CA PHE A 17 -15.58 2.01 0.34
C PHE A 17 -15.99 0.76 -0.46
N LYS A 18 -15.34 0.58 -1.61
CA LYS A 18 -15.49 -0.60 -2.46
C LYS A 18 -14.59 -1.71 -1.92
N ALA A 19 -15.13 -2.91 -1.73
CA ALA A 19 -14.51 -4.05 -1.06
C ALA A 19 -14.35 -3.90 0.47
N GLY A 20 -14.67 -4.97 1.20
CA GLY A 20 -14.61 -4.99 2.68
C GLY A 20 -13.21 -4.81 3.27
N SER A 21 -12.17 -4.85 2.44
CA SER A 21 -10.76 -4.69 2.81
C SER A 21 -10.19 -3.31 2.47
N THR A 22 -10.98 -2.39 1.90
CA THR A 22 -10.53 -1.02 1.66
C THR A 22 -10.60 -0.25 2.96
N ILE A 23 -9.43 0.06 3.51
CA ILE A 23 -9.27 0.79 4.77
C ILE A 23 -9.24 2.30 4.51
N VAL A 24 -8.83 2.76 3.33
CA VAL A 24 -8.72 4.18 2.99
C VAL A 24 -9.34 4.45 1.62
N VAL A 25 -10.10 5.54 1.49
CA VAL A 25 -10.59 6.05 0.21
C VAL A 25 -10.19 7.51 0.04
N VAL A 26 -9.91 7.95 -1.18
CA VAL A 26 -9.70 9.38 -1.47
C VAL A 26 -11.02 9.99 -1.92
N CYS A 27 -11.48 11.03 -1.24
CA CYS A 27 -12.70 11.74 -1.60
C CYS A 27 -12.52 12.44 -2.95
N GLU A 28 -13.34 12.10 -3.95
CA GLU A 28 -13.28 12.68 -5.30
C GLU A 28 -13.58 14.19 -5.33
N PHE A 29 -14.21 14.74 -4.28
CA PHE A 29 -14.63 16.14 -4.22
C PHE A 29 -13.59 17.06 -3.58
N CYS A 30 -12.97 16.64 -2.48
CA CYS A 30 -12.03 17.50 -1.72
C CYS A 30 -10.62 16.93 -1.62
N ARG A 31 -10.40 15.72 -2.14
CA ARG A 31 -9.14 14.96 -2.10
C ARG A 31 -8.65 14.62 -0.69
N SER A 32 -9.51 14.67 0.32
CA SER A 32 -9.19 14.11 1.64
C SER A 32 -9.08 12.59 1.54
N ALA A 33 -7.98 12.04 2.03
CA ALA A 33 -7.85 10.61 2.30
C ALA A 33 -8.64 10.30 3.58
N VAL A 34 -9.63 9.40 3.48
CA VAL A 34 -10.53 9.05 4.56
C VAL A 34 -10.30 7.60 4.95
N ALA A 35 -9.81 7.39 6.17
CA ALA A 35 -9.63 6.07 6.74
C ALA A 35 -10.90 5.58 7.42
N ARG A 36 -11.17 4.29 7.29
CA ARG A 36 -12.16 3.56 8.09
C ARG A 36 -11.44 2.83 9.21
N THR A 37 -11.70 3.24 10.44
CA THR A 37 -11.22 2.54 11.64
C THR A 37 -12.33 1.65 12.21
N ASP A 38 -12.02 0.95 13.29
CA ASP A 38 -12.98 0.16 14.07
C ASP A 38 -14.07 1.04 14.70
N ARG A 39 -13.77 2.32 14.96
CA ARG A 39 -14.64 3.25 15.70
C ARG A 39 -15.27 4.36 14.85
N ALA A 40 -14.61 4.82 13.77
CA ALA A 40 -15.08 5.98 13.02
C ALA A 40 -14.49 6.05 11.60
N LEU A 41 -14.90 7.09 10.85
CA LEU A 41 -14.18 7.56 9.68
C LEU A 41 -13.29 8.74 10.10
N GLU A 42 -12.03 8.70 9.68
CA GLU A 42 -11.01 9.69 10.03
C GLU A 42 -10.50 10.40 8.78
N ASP A 43 -10.41 11.73 8.83
CA ASP A 43 -9.73 12.54 7.80
C ASP A 43 -8.21 12.45 8.04
N LEU A 44 -7.50 11.84 7.10
CA LEU A 44 -6.03 11.76 7.12
C LEU A 44 -5.37 12.97 6.45
N GLY A 45 -6.15 13.96 6.02
CA GLY A 45 -5.70 15.13 5.30
C GLY A 45 -5.87 15.02 3.79
N LYS A 46 -5.57 16.11 3.08
CA LYS A 46 -5.66 16.17 1.63
C LYS A 46 -4.43 15.52 1.01
N VAL A 47 -4.66 14.59 0.10
CA VAL A 47 -3.59 14.05 -0.75
C VAL A 47 -3.44 14.94 -1.99
N ALA A 48 -2.20 15.15 -2.42
CA ALA A 48 -1.91 15.82 -3.66
C ALA A 48 -2.32 14.97 -4.86
N GLU A 49 -2.19 15.55 -6.04
CA GLU A 49 -2.37 14.79 -7.27
C GLU A 49 -1.17 13.86 -7.47
N VAL A 50 -1.44 12.57 -7.70
CA VAL A 50 -0.39 11.60 -8.01
C VAL A 50 0.24 11.98 -9.35
N VAL A 51 1.58 12.03 -9.40
CA VAL A 51 2.28 12.33 -10.65
C VAL A 51 2.01 11.21 -11.66
N GLU A 52 1.70 11.56 -12.90
CA GLU A 52 1.61 10.57 -13.97
C GLU A 52 2.95 9.86 -14.14
N THR A 53 2.93 8.54 -13.98
CA THR A 53 4.07 7.67 -14.25
C THR A 53 3.79 6.90 -15.53
N GLN A 54 4.85 6.39 -16.17
CA GLN A 54 4.74 5.53 -17.35
C GLN A 54 4.38 4.08 -16.98
N SER A 55 3.73 3.86 -15.82
CA SER A 55 3.30 2.53 -15.40
C SER A 55 2.23 1.98 -16.35
N PRO A 56 2.33 0.70 -16.77
CA PRO A 56 1.26 0.03 -17.51
C PRO A 56 0.07 -0.35 -16.62
N LEU A 57 0.20 -0.20 -15.30
CA LEU A 57 -0.83 -0.53 -14.33
C LEU A 57 -1.80 0.63 -14.14
N LYS A 58 -3.02 0.29 -13.73
CA LYS A 58 -4.10 1.25 -13.44
C LYS A 58 -5.07 0.67 -12.44
N ILE A 59 -5.75 1.55 -11.69
CA ILE A 59 -6.87 1.15 -10.83
C ILE A 59 -7.95 0.50 -11.71
N GLY A 60 -8.51 -0.60 -11.23
CA GLY A 60 -9.46 -1.46 -11.93
C GLY A 60 -8.82 -2.55 -12.79
N LEU A 61 -7.48 -2.59 -12.91
CA LEU A 61 -6.78 -3.70 -13.57
C LEU A 61 -7.02 -4.99 -12.80
N LYS A 62 -7.36 -6.06 -13.52
CA LYS A 62 -7.64 -7.38 -12.98
C LYS A 62 -6.56 -8.36 -13.38
N GLY A 63 -6.23 -9.28 -12.48
CA GLY A 63 -5.24 -10.31 -12.73
C GLY A 63 -5.47 -11.55 -11.87
N GLU A 64 -4.53 -12.49 -11.97
CA GLU A 64 -4.49 -13.69 -11.14
C GLU A 64 -3.07 -13.89 -10.61
N PHE A 65 -2.96 -14.22 -9.32
CA PHE A 65 -1.68 -14.57 -8.69
C PHE A 65 -1.87 -15.85 -7.88
N LYS A 66 -1.09 -16.88 -8.21
CA LYS A 66 -1.16 -18.23 -7.60
C LYS A 66 -2.60 -18.76 -7.53
N GLY A 67 -3.35 -18.68 -8.65
CA GLY A 67 -4.73 -19.17 -8.73
C GLY A 67 -5.79 -18.29 -8.07
N ASN A 68 -5.42 -17.16 -7.46
CA ASN A 68 -6.36 -16.25 -6.81
C ASN A 68 -6.51 -14.98 -7.64
N ARG A 69 -7.74 -14.62 -7.98
CA ARG A 69 -8.05 -13.41 -8.76
C ARG A 69 -7.89 -12.18 -7.89
N PHE A 70 -7.34 -11.11 -8.46
CA PHE A 70 -7.22 -9.82 -7.81
C PHE A 70 -7.65 -8.67 -8.73
N GLU A 71 -7.94 -7.53 -8.12
CA GLU A 71 -8.14 -6.24 -8.77
C GLU A 71 -7.26 -5.19 -8.07
N LEU A 72 -6.59 -4.34 -8.84
CA LEU A 72 -5.87 -3.17 -8.31
C LEU A 72 -6.90 -2.10 -7.94
N THR A 73 -7.09 -1.85 -6.65
CA THR A 73 -8.14 -0.96 -6.14
C THR A 73 -7.62 0.33 -5.51
N GLY A 74 -6.29 0.45 -5.39
CA GLY A 74 -5.64 1.66 -4.90
C GLY A 74 -4.24 1.83 -5.48
N ARG A 75 -3.71 3.05 -5.30
CA ARG A 75 -2.36 3.43 -5.72
C ARG A 75 -1.82 4.41 -4.69
N ALA A 76 -0.62 4.15 -4.20
CA ALA A 76 0.19 5.10 -3.45
C ALA A 76 1.43 5.42 -4.28
N GLN A 77 1.91 6.66 -4.18
CA GLN A 77 3.14 7.07 -4.84
C GLN A 77 4.10 7.59 -3.78
N LEU A 78 5.32 7.07 -3.82
CA LEU A 78 6.37 7.40 -2.87
C LEU A 78 7.50 8.11 -3.61
N LYS A 79 8.13 9.05 -2.92
CA LYS A 79 9.27 9.80 -3.40
C LYS A 79 10.45 9.59 -2.47
N HIS A 80 11.53 9.05 -3.02
CA HIS A 80 12.82 8.94 -2.35
C HIS A 80 13.43 10.34 -2.20
N GLU A 81 14.22 10.54 -1.14
CA GLU A 81 14.94 11.80 -0.93
C GLU A 81 15.87 12.20 -2.09
N MET A 82 16.40 11.20 -2.80
CA MET A 82 17.22 11.42 -4.01
C MET A 82 16.39 11.73 -5.27
N GLY A 83 15.07 11.86 -5.14
CA GLY A 83 14.17 12.31 -6.21
C GLY A 83 13.50 11.21 -7.03
N GLY A 84 13.87 9.94 -6.82
CA GLY A 84 13.19 8.80 -7.45
C GLY A 84 11.74 8.70 -6.99
N VAL A 85 10.81 8.46 -7.91
CA VAL A 85 9.38 8.28 -7.63
C VAL A 85 8.96 6.90 -8.10
N TRP A 86 8.16 6.20 -7.30
CA TRP A 86 7.61 4.90 -7.67
C TRP A 86 6.18 4.72 -7.17
N ASP A 87 5.50 3.76 -7.77
CA ASP A 87 4.12 3.41 -7.46
C ASP A 87 4.03 2.10 -6.67
N GLU A 88 3.15 2.11 -5.69
CA GLU A 88 2.72 0.94 -4.93
C GLU A 88 1.23 0.73 -5.19
N TRP A 89 0.87 -0.41 -5.79
CA TRP A 89 -0.51 -0.69 -6.19
C TRP A 89 -1.20 -1.61 -5.19
N TYR A 90 -2.30 -1.16 -4.61
CA TYR A 90 -3.07 -1.95 -3.65
C TYR A 90 -3.93 -2.98 -4.38
N ALA A 91 -3.66 -4.27 -4.13
CA ALA A 91 -4.34 -5.40 -4.77
C ALA A 91 -5.31 -6.08 -3.80
N THR A 92 -6.59 -6.09 -4.15
CA THR A 92 -7.64 -6.80 -3.39
C THR A 92 -7.98 -8.12 -4.08
N PHE A 93 -7.91 -9.21 -3.33
CA PHE A 93 -8.14 -10.56 -3.85
C PHE A 93 -9.57 -11.04 -3.59
N SER A 94 -10.08 -11.91 -4.47
CA SER A 94 -11.41 -12.51 -4.34
C SER A 94 -11.58 -13.40 -3.11
N ASN A 95 -10.48 -13.89 -2.54
CA ASN A 95 -10.46 -14.70 -1.31
C ASN A 95 -10.39 -13.84 -0.03
N GLY A 96 -10.44 -12.50 -0.15
CA GLY A 96 -10.37 -11.57 0.97
C GLY A 96 -8.96 -11.11 1.34
N TRP A 97 -7.91 -11.63 0.71
CA TRP A 97 -6.54 -11.17 0.93
C TRP A 97 -6.30 -9.79 0.32
N VAL A 98 -5.26 -9.15 0.85
CA VAL A 98 -4.72 -7.89 0.36
C VAL A 98 -3.23 -8.08 0.12
N GLY A 99 -2.74 -7.56 -0.99
CA GLY A 99 -1.32 -7.46 -1.29
C GLY A 99 -0.96 -6.11 -1.91
N TRP A 100 0.33 -5.87 -2.08
CA TRP A 100 0.86 -4.72 -2.80
C TRP A 100 1.62 -5.20 -4.03
N LEU A 101 1.32 -4.62 -5.18
CA LEU A 101 2.04 -4.87 -6.42
C LEU A 101 3.01 -3.71 -6.65
N ALA A 102 4.30 -3.98 -6.44
CA ALA A 102 5.38 -3.02 -6.62
C ALA A 102 6.00 -3.17 -8.02
N GLU A 103 6.41 -2.04 -8.59
CA GLU A 103 7.16 -1.97 -9.84
C GLU A 103 8.60 -1.57 -9.55
N ALA A 104 9.54 -2.49 -9.71
CA ALA A 104 10.95 -2.21 -9.44
C ALA A 104 11.85 -2.90 -10.45
N GLN A 105 12.80 -2.15 -11.02
CA GLN A 105 13.84 -2.67 -11.92
C GLN A 105 13.27 -3.47 -13.12
N GLY A 106 12.17 -2.99 -13.71
CA GLY A 106 11.50 -3.64 -14.84
C GLY A 106 10.76 -4.95 -14.49
N ARG A 107 10.56 -5.21 -13.19
CA ARG A 107 9.85 -6.38 -12.68
C ARG A 107 8.68 -5.96 -11.80
N PHE A 108 7.74 -6.88 -11.66
CA PHE A 108 6.58 -6.74 -10.79
C PHE A 108 6.73 -7.68 -9.60
N TYR A 109 6.48 -7.17 -8.40
CA TYR A 109 6.57 -7.94 -7.15
C TYR A 109 5.24 -7.86 -6.42
N MET A 110 4.58 -9.01 -6.27
CA MET A 110 3.40 -9.12 -5.42
C MET A 110 3.86 -9.44 -4.00
N THR A 111 3.66 -8.50 -3.08
CA THR A 111 4.05 -8.60 -1.67
C THR A 111 2.81 -8.69 -0.78
N PHE A 112 2.96 -9.33 0.37
CA PHE A 112 1.89 -9.56 1.34
C PHE A 112 2.42 -9.30 2.74
N TYR A 113 1.51 -9.01 3.66
CA TYR A 113 1.85 -8.96 5.08
C TYR A 113 2.38 -10.32 5.56
N GLN A 114 3.57 -10.31 6.16
CA GLN A 114 4.20 -11.48 6.74
C GLN A 114 4.15 -11.37 8.27
N PRO A 115 3.34 -12.19 8.96
CA PRO A 115 3.34 -12.20 10.42
C PRO A 115 4.70 -12.70 10.92
N LEU A 116 5.21 -12.04 11.96
CA LEU A 116 6.44 -12.43 12.63
C LEU A 116 6.15 -13.39 13.79
N PRO A 117 7.06 -14.33 14.10
CA PRO A 117 6.98 -15.13 15.30
C PRO A 117 6.90 -14.25 16.56
N ALA A 118 6.22 -14.76 17.59
CA ALA A 118 6.11 -14.05 18.87
C ALA A 118 7.51 -13.81 19.47
N GLY A 119 7.78 -12.57 19.88
CA GLY A 119 9.07 -12.18 20.46
C GLY A 119 10.16 -11.85 19.43
N THR A 120 9.88 -11.94 18.13
CA THR A 120 10.81 -11.44 17.11
C THR A 120 10.99 -9.92 17.25
N VAL A 121 12.23 -9.48 17.41
CA VAL A 121 12.63 -8.07 17.37
C VAL A 121 13.43 -7.84 16.10
N LEU A 122 12.92 -6.99 15.22
CA LEU A 122 13.66 -6.55 14.03
C LEU A 122 14.44 -5.28 14.35
N PRO A 123 15.62 -5.07 13.73
CA PRO A 123 16.34 -3.82 13.86
C PRO A 123 15.46 -2.66 13.38
N ASP A 124 15.44 -1.57 14.14
CA ASP A 124 14.84 -0.32 13.67
C ASP A 124 15.68 0.30 12.55
N PHE A 125 15.20 1.42 11.99
CA PHE A 125 15.89 2.10 10.90
C PHE A 125 17.35 2.42 11.25
N GLU A 126 17.65 2.90 12.46
CA GLU A 126 19.01 3.28 12.87
C GLU A 126 19.93 2.08 13.10
N GLN A 127 19.36 0.98 13.58
CA GLN A 127 20.08 -0.28 13.83
C GLN A 127 20.35 -1.07 12.54
N LEU A 128 19.58 -0.83 11.48
CA LEU A 128 19.71 -1.53 10.21
C LEU A 128 21.03 -1.18 9.50
N ARG A 129 21.81 -2.21 9.17
CA ARG A 129 23.11 -2.07 8.50
C ARG A 129 23.08 -2.76 7.13
N ILE A 130 23.55 -2.05 6.12
CA ILE A 130 23.62 -2.57 4.75
C ILE A 130 24.58 -3.77 4.71
N GLY A 131 24.16 -4.83 4.03
CA GLY A 131 24.94 -6.06 3.87
C GLY A 131 24.86 -7.03 5.06
N GLU A 132 24.29 -6.63 6.20
CA GLU A 132 24.09 -7.53 7.33
C GLU A 132 22.77 -8.33 7.19
N PRO A 133 22.78 -9.62 7.58
CA PRO A 133 21.58 -10.45 7.55
C PRO A 133 20.60 -10.04 8.66
N ILE A 134 19.31 -10.03 8.31
CA ILE A 134 18.19 -9.78 9.20
C ILE A 134 17.57 -11.12 9.57
N SER A 135 17.75 -11.52 10.82
CA SER A 135 17.24 -12.76 11.38
C SER A 135 15.81 -12.61 11.92
N GLY A 136 15.09 -13.73 12.06
CA GLY A 136 13.78 -13.78 12.71
C GLY A 136 12.57 -13.51 11.81
N ILE A 137 12.79 -13.16 10.53
CA ILE A 137 11.74 -13.10 9.52
C ILE A 137 11.52 -14.51 8.94
N PRO A 138 10.29 -15.05 8.97
CA PRO A 138 10.00 -16.35 8.36
C PRO A 138 10.21 -16.31 6.85
N GLY A 139 10.89 -17.33 6.30
CA GLY A 139 11.15 -17.41 4.87
C GLY A 139 12.18 -18.50 4.54
N ALA A 140 12.36 -18.76 3.24
CA ALA A 140 13.31 -19.77 2.75
C ALA A 140 14.78 -19.28 2.74
N ALA A 141 15.01 -17.98 2.91
CA ALA A 141 16.34 -17.36 2.90
C ALA A 141 16.43 -16.25 3.95
N GLU A 142 17.64 -16.00 4.45
CA GLU A 142 17.92 -14.81 5.25
C GLU A 142 17.79 -13.55 4.38
N PHE A 143 17.17 -12.52 4.93
CA PHE A 143 17.06 -11.23 4.27
C PHE A 143 18.32 -10.41 4.55
N ILE A 144 18.74 -9.60 3.59
CA ILE A 144 19.85 -8.66 3.76
C ILE A 144 19.34 -7.27 3.38
N ALA A 145 19.70 -6.27 4.18
CA ALA A 145 19.48 -4.87 3.79
C ALA A 145 20.42 -4.51 2.63
N ALA A 146 19.87 -4.39 1.42
CA ALA A 146 20.63 -3.95 0.24
C ALA A 146 20.81 -2.42 0.21
N GLU A 147 19.85 -1.69 0.74
CA GLU A 147 19.79 -0.22 0.73
C GLU A 147 19.05 0.27 1.99
N LYS A 148 19.38 1.49 2.44
CA LYS A 148 18.69 2.21 3.51
C LYS A 148 18.44 3.64 3.03
N GLY A 149 17.21 4.10 3.11
CA GLY A 149 16.80 5.44 2.66
C GLY A 149 15.43 5.83 3.20
N THR A 150 15.10 7.11 3.06
CA THR A 150 13.80 7.65 3.47
C THR A 150 12.98 8.04 2.26
N ALA A 151 11.67 7.78 2.36
CA ALA A 151 10.70 8.19 1.37
C ALA A 151 9.55 8.94 2.03
N THR A 152 8.98 9.89 1.30
CA THR A 152 7.73 10.55 1.67
C THR A 152 6.64 10.16 0.69
N ALA A 153 5.38 10.27 1.12
CA ALA A 153 4.29 10.28 0.17
C ALA A 153 4.53 11.41 -0.85
N ALA A 154 4.47 11.08 -2.13
CA ALA A 154 4.60 12.08 -3.21
C ALA A 154 3.33 12.95 -3.30
N ALA A 155 2.24 12.48 -2.69
CA ALA A 155 0.93 13.10 -2.64
C ALA A 155 0.28 12.91 -1.27
#